data_AF-A0A9C8DDZ1-F1
#
_entry.id   AF-A0A9C8DDZ1-F1
#
_cell.length_a   1.000
_cell.length_b   1.000
_cell.length_c   1.000
_cell.angle_alpha   90.00
_cell.angle_beta   90.00
_cell.angle_gamma   90.00
#
_symmetry.space_group_name_H-M   'P 1'
#
loop_
_entity.id
_entity.type
_entity.pdbx_description
1 polymer ?
#
loop_
_entity_poly.entity_id
_entity_poly.type
_entity_poly.pdbx_seq_one_letter_code
_entity_poly.pdbx_strand_id
1 'polypeptide(L)'
;MITEYIEAALARATYEIIQDEEPYYGEIPGLQGVWASGKTLEECRRNLAETVEDWVLLSIAKGLPIPTLGEASIRVPKKVAA
;
A
#
# COMPACT_ATOMS: atom_id res chain seq x y z
N MET A 1 -4.39 2.34 -13.29
CA MET A 1 -3.26 3.26 -13.01
C MET A 1 -2.71 3.01 -11.60
N ILE A 2 -1.53 3.54 -11.23
CA ILE A 2 -0.97 3.30 -9.88
C ILE A 2 -1.89 3.81 -8.76
N THR A 3 -2.53 4.96 -8.99
CA THR A 3 -3.51 5.55 -8.07
C THR A 3 -4.69 4.62 -7.79
N GLU A 4 -5.27 4.00 -8.83
CA GLU A 4 -6.37 3.02 -8.67
C GLU A 4 -5.95 1.81 -7.82
N TYR A 5 -4.68 1.39 -7.92
CA TYR A 5 -4.16 0.30 -7.10
C TYR A 5 -4.02 0.72 -5.63
N ILE A 6 -3.52 1.93 -5.37
CA ILE A 6 -3.42 2.49 -4.02
C ILE A 6 -4.82 2.64 -3.41
N GLU A 7 -5.78 3.20 -4.14
CA GLU A 7 -7.17 3.32 -3.69
C GLU A 7 -7.80 1.95 -3.40
N ALA A 8 -7.58 0.97 -4.27
CA ALA A 8 -8.02 -0.40 -4.07
C ALA A 8 -7.38 -1.03 -2.81
N ALA A 9 -6.11 -0.75 -2.54
CA ALA A 9 -5.42 -1.21 -1.34
C ALA A 9 -6.02 -0.55 -0.08
N LEU A 10 -6.19 0.77 -0.08
CA LEU A 10 -6.78 1.53 1.04
C LEU A 10 -8.24 1.19 1.31
N ALA A 11 -8.99 0.75 0.29
CA ALA A 11 -10.37 0.27 0.46
C ALA A 11 -10.45 -1.08 1.18
N ARG A 12 -9.35 -1.84 1.20
CA ARG A 12 -9.21 -3.13 1.89
C ARG A 12 -8.50 -3.02 3.23
N ALA A 13 -8.03 -1.82 3.58
CA ALA A 13 -7.28 -1.61 4.80
C ALA A 13 -8.13 -1.90 6.05
N THR A 14 -7.50 -2.53 7.03
CA THR A 14 -8.05 -2.75 8.36
C THR A 14 -7.33 -1.83 9.33
N TYR A 15 -8.09 -1.25 10.26
CA TYR A 15 -7.57 -0.31 11.25
C TYR A 15 -7.87 -0.81 12.66
N GLU A 16 -6.90 -0.64 13.56
CA GLU A 16 -7.00 -1.03 14.96
C GLU A 16 -6.40 0.07 15.85
N ILE A 17 -6.94 0.20 17.07
CA ILE A 17 -6.37 1.08 18.08
C ILE A 17 -5.43 0.26 18.96
N ILE A 18 -4.16 0.67 19.03
CA ILE A 18 -3.10 0.00 19.78
C ILE A 18 -2.57 0.88 20.92
N GLN A 19 -1.84 0.26 21.87
CA GLN A 19 -1.14 1.00 22.93
C GLN A 19 0.24 1.45 22.45
N ASP A 20 0.27 2.54 21.69
CA ASP A 20 1.49 3.15 21.14
C ASP A 20 1.41 4.70 21.17
N GLU A 21 2.51 5.38 20.90
CA GLU A 21 2.52 6.85 20.70
C GLU A 21 1.67 7.25 19.48
N GLU A 22 1.58 6.37 18.48
CA GLU A 22 0.71 6.48 17.32
C GLU A 22 -0.40 5.43 17.40
N PRO A 23 -1.52 5.73 18.09
CA PRO A 23 -2.50 4.71 18.47
C PRO A 23 -3.29 4.12 17.30
N TYR A 24 -3.31 4.75 16.12
CA TYR A 24 -4.05 4.23 14.97
C TYR A 24 -3.11 3.40 14.10
N TYR A 25 -3.22 2.07 14.21
CA TYR A 25 -2.55 1.12 13.33
C TYR A 25 -3.43 0.78 12.14
N GLY A 26 -2.83 0.67 10.96
CA GLY A 26 -3.49 0.29 9.73
C GLY A 26 -2.64 -0.69 8.93
N GLU A 27 -3.26 -1.73 8.40
CA GLU A 27 -2.61 -2.71 7.53
C GLU A 27 -3.49 -3.08 6.34
N ILE A 28 -2.89 -3.69 5.33
CA ILE A 28 -3.61 -4.12 4.13
C ILE A 28 -3.52 -5.64 4.00
N PRO A 29 -4.58 -6.38 4.36
CA PRO A 29 -4.64 -7.81 4.14
C PRO A 29 -4.35 -8.18 2.69
N GLY A 30 -3.38 -9.07 2.49
CA GLY A 30 -2.91 -9.50 1.17
C GLY A 30 -1.68 -8.77 0.64
N LEU A 31 -1.25 -7.66 1.27
CA LEU A 31 0.03 -7.01 1.00
C LEU A 31 0.99 -7.22 2.19
N GLN A 32 1.78 -8.29 2.12
CA GLN A 32 2.67 -8.65 3.23
C GLN A 32 3.71 -7.55 3.49
N GLY A 33 3.77 -7.10 4.76
CA GLY A 33 4.69 -6.08 5.21
C GLY A 33 4.22 -4.64 4.95
N VAL A 34 2.99 -4.44 4.48
CA VAL A 34 2.39 -3.11 4.30
C VAL A 34 1.50 -2.79 5.49
N TRP A 35 2.00 -1.91 6.35
CA TRP A 35 1.30 -1.37 7.51
C TRP A 35 1.83 0.03 7.81
N ALA A 36 1.05 0.82 8.52
CA ALA A 36 1.43 2.15 8.99
C ALA A 36 0.70 2.49 10.29
N SER A 37 1.26 3.42 11.05
CA SER A 37 0.63 4.01 12.23
C SER A 37 0.43 5.53 12.05
N GLY A 38 -0.38 6.13 12.90
CA GLY A 38 -0.53 7.59 12.99
C GLY A 38 -1.21 8.03 14.28
N LYS A 39 -1.12 9.32 14.59
CA LYS A 39 -1.77 9.92 15.77
C LYS A 39 -3.26 10.10 15.58
N THR A 40 -3.71 10.11 14.33
CA THR A 40 -5.11 10.14 13.92
C THR A 40 -5.38 9.09 12.85
N LEU A 41 -6.64 8.68 12.68
CA LEU A 41 -7.03 7.75 11.63
C LEU A 41 -6.71 8.29 10.22
N GLU A 42 -6.89 9.60 9.99
CA GLU A 42 -6.56 10.23 8.71
C GLU A 42 -5.06 10.24 8.43
N GLU A 43 -4.24 10.51 9.45
CA GLU A 43 -2.79 10.41 9.35
C GLU A 43 -2.34 8.98 9.07
N CYS A 44 -2.84 7.99 9.81
CA CYS A 44 -2.57 6.58 9.55
C CYS A 44 -2.94 6.20 8.12
N ARG A 45 -4.12 6.63 7.62
CA ARG A 45 -4.56 6.36 6.24
C ARG A 45 -3.66 7.00 5.20
N ARG A 46 -3.15 8.21 5.43
CA ARG A 46 -2.18 8.88 4.55
C ARG A 46 -0.85 8.14 4.54
N ASN A 47 -0.31 7.83 5.71
CA ASN A 47 0.96 7.10 5.87
C ASN A 47 0.86 5.71 5.22
N LEU A 48 -0.29 5.04 5.33
CA LEU A 48 -0.54 3.76 4.67
C LEU A 48 -0.54 3.87 3.14
N ALA A 49 -1.06 4.97 2.59
CA ALA A 49 -1.04 5.22 1.15
C ALA A 49 0.39 5.37 0.62
N GLU A 50 1.22 6.16 1.32
CA GLU A 50 2.65 6.34 1.02
C GLU A 50 3.40 5.01 1.12
N THR A 51 3.11 4.22 2.16
CA THR A 51 3.72 2.89 2.34
C THR A 51 3.37 1.94 1.19
N VAL A 52 2.14 1.97 0.68
CA VAL A 52 1.74 1.16 -0.50
C VAL A 52 2.52 1.59 -1.73
N GLU A 53 2.68 2.89 -1.95
CA GLU A 53 3.44 3.42 -3.09
C GLU A 53 4.90 2.93 -3.05
N ASP A 54 5.57 3.12 -1.92
CA ASP A 54 6.95 2.67 -1.72
C ASP A 54 7.10 1.16 -1.86
N TRP A 55 6.15 0.40 -1.31
CA TRP A 55 6.12 -1.05 -1.43
C TRP A 55 5.98 -1.51 -2.90
N VAL A 56 5.14 -0.83 -3.69
CA VAL A 56 5.00 -1.09 -5.13
C VAL A 56 6.30 -0.80 -5.87
N LEU A 57 6.92 0.36 -5.63
CA LEU A 57 8.19 0.74 -6.26
C LEU A 57 9.31 -0.26 -5.93
N LEU A 58 9.42 -0.65 -4.67
CA LEU A 58 10.39 -1.65 -4.21
C LEU A 58 10.14 -3.01 -4.86
N SER A 59 8.87 -3.41 -4.96
CA SER A 59 8.48 -4.68 -5.59
C SER A 59 8.85 -4.71 -7.07
N ILE A 60 8.61 -3.62 -7.79
CA ILE A 60 9.03 -3.48 -9.20
C ILE A 60 10.55 -3.56 -9.30
N ALA A 61 11.29 -2.80 -8.48
CA ALA A 61 12.75 -2.77 -8.52
C ALA A 61 13.38 -4.13 -8.23
N LYS A 62 12.77 -4.93 -7.35
CA LYS A 62 13.22 -6.27 -6.99
C LYS A 62 12.65 -7.39 -7.87
N GLY A 63 11.76 -7.07 -8.82
CA GLY A 63 11.07 -8.06 -9.64
C GLY A 63 10.15 -8.99 -8.85
N LEU A 64 9.63 -8.52 -7.71
CA LEU A 64 8.69 -9.26 -6.87
C LEU A 64 7.28 -9.23 -7.46
N PRO A 65 6.48 -10.30 -7.27
CA PRO A 65 5.10 -10.31 -7.72
C PRO A 65 4.26 -9.31 -6.94
N ILE A 66 3.50 -8.48 -7.66
CA ILE A 66 2.50 -7.57 -7.09
C ILE A 66 1.14 -8.25 -7.24
N PRO A 67 0.43 -8.57 -6.14
CA PRO A 67 -0.85 -9.25 -6.21
C PRO A 67 -1.92 -8.35 -6.82
N THR A 68 -2.96 -8.92 -7.41
CA THR A 68 -4.11 -8.16 -7.90
C THR A 68 -5.09 -7.87 -6.76
N LEU A 69 -5.59 -6.64 -6.71
CA LEU A 69 -6.52 -6.19 -5.69
C LEU A 69 -7.91 -5.98 -6.31
N GLY A 70 -8.64 -7.08 -6.47
CA GLY A 70 -9.88 -7.10 -7.26
C GLY A 70 -9.56 -6.90 -8.73
N GLU A 71 -10.07 -5.82 -9.33
CA GLU A 71 -9.79 -5.46 -10.72
C GLU A 71 -8.50 -4.64 -10.89
N ALA A 72 -7.99 -4.06 -9.79
CA ALA A 72 -6.77 -3.25 -9.82
C ALA A 72 -5.52 -4.13 -9.96
N SER A 73 -4.68 -3.81 -10.94
CA SER A 73 -3.41 -4.48 -11.20
C SER A 73 -2.33 -3.49 -11.64
N ILE A 74 -1.09 -3.73 -11.20
CA ILE A 74 0.08 -2.99 -11.66
C ILE A 74 0.66 -3.70 -12.89
N ARG A 75 0.78 -2.95 -13.99
CA ARG A 75 1.45 -3.42 -15.22
C ARG A 75 2.68 -2.57 -15.46
N VAL A 76 3.85 -3.18 -15.38
CA VAL A 76 5.12 -2.51 -15.68
C VAL A 76 5.32 -2.49 -17.20
N PRO A 77 5.46 -1.31 -17.84
CA PRO A 77 5.75 -1.23 -19.26
C PRO A 77 7.05 -1.95 -19.60
N LYS A 78 7.09 -2.62 -20.75
CA LYS A 78 8.36 -3.14 -21.28
C LYS A 78 9.27 -1.98 -21.63
N LYS A 79 10.57 -2.14 -21.35
CA LYS A 79 11.60 -1.16 -21.71
C LYS A 79 11.46 -0.80 -23.19
N VAL A 80 11.16 0.45 -23.49
CA VAL A 80 11.15 0.95 -24.87
C VAL A 80 12.62 1.19 -25.23
N ALA A 81 13.11 0.50 -26.27
CA ALA A 81 14.44 0.78 -26.79
C ALA A 81 14.47 2.22 -27.32
N ALA A 82 15.45 3.00 -26.87
CA ALA A 82 15.71 4.34 -27.37
C ALA A 82 16.30 4.28 -28.79
#